data_AF-A0A559IV73-F1
#
_entry.id   AF-A0A559IV73-F1
#
_cell.length_a   1.000
_cell.length_b   1.000
_cell.length_c   1.000
_cell.angle_alpha   90.00
_cell.angle_beta   90.00
_cell.angle_gamma   90.00
#
_symmetry.space_group_name_H-M   'P 1'
#
loop_
_entity.id
_entity.type
_entity.pdbx_description
1 polymer ?
#
loop_
_entity_poly.entity_id
_entity_poly.type
_entity_poly.pdbx_seq_one_letter_code
_entity_poly.pdbx_strand_id
1 'polypeptide(L)' 'MKTKVAFRLATFLAAMATILVTTTASIWYFNQPNVPKELLKK' A
#
# COMPACT_ATOMS: atom_id res chain seq x y z
N MET A 1 -7.43 -30.47 -9.64
CA MET A 1 -6.19 -29.76 -10.05
C MET A 1 -6.40 -28.26 -10.27
N LYS A 2 -7.44 -27.80 -10.98
CA LYS A 2 -7.67 -26.37 -11.30
C LYS A 2 -7.77 -25.43 -10.08
N THR A 3 -8.41 -25.89 -9.00
CA THR A 3 -8.59 -25.11 -7.76
C THR A 3 -7.28 -24.80 -7.04
N LYS A 4 -6.28 -25.70 -7.08
CA LYS A 4 -4.96 -25.46 -6.48
C LYS A 4 -4.17 -24.38 -7.23
N VAL A 5 -4.33 -24.30 -8.55
CA VAL A 5 -3.68 -23.27 -9.38
C VAL A 5 -4.32 -21.91 -9.13
N ALA A 6 -5.65 -21.85 -9.07
CA ALA A 6 -6.38 -20.62 -8.72
C ALA A 6 -5.99 -20.10 -7.32
N PHE A 7 -5.86 -20.99 -6.34
CA PHE A 7 -5.43 -20.61 -4.98
C PHE A 7 -4.02 -20.02 -4.98
N ARG A 8 -3.06 -20.66 -5.65
CA ARG A 8 -1.68 -20.14 -5.76
C ARG A 8 -1.61 -18.78 -6.44
N LEU A 9 -2.39 -18.59 -7.51
CA LEU A 9 -2.52 -17.30 -8.18
C LEU A 9 -3.10 -16.24 -7.24
N ALA A 10 -4.18 -16.55 -6.53
CA ALA A 10 -4.80 -15.64 -5.58
C ALA A 10 -3.82 -15.24 -4.45
N THR A 11 -3.06 -16.19 -3.90
CA THR A 11 -2.04 -15.90 -2.88
C THR A 11 -0.94 -15.00 -3.42
N PHE A 12 -0.47 -15.24 -4.64
CA PHE A 12 0.56 -14.41 -5.27
C PHE A 12 0.06 -12.98 -5.54
N LEU A 13 -1.15 -12.85 -6.10
CA LEU A 13 -1.81 -11.56 -6.33
C LEU A 13 -2.02 -10.80 -5.02
N ALA A 14 -2.45 -11.47 -3.96
CA ALA A 14 -2.61 -10.86 -2.64
C ALA A 14 -1.28 -10.37 -2.06
N ALA A 15 -0.19 -11.15 -2.21
CA ALA A 15 1.13 -10.74 -1.78
C ALA A 15 1.61 -9.49 -2.53
N MET A 16 1.45 -9.45 -3.86
CA MET A 16 1.79 -8.28 -4.67
C MET A 16 0.98 -7.04 -4.28
N ALA A 17 -0.33 -7.20 -4.08
CA ALA A 17 -1.19 -6.10 -3.64
C ALA A 17 -0.76 -5.55 -2.28
N THR A 18 -0.38 -6.42 -1.34
CA THR A 18 0.12 -6.03 -0.02
C THR A 18 1.42 -5.22 -0.12
N ILE A 19 2.36 -5.65 -0.97
CA ILE A 19 3.61 -4.92 -1.22
C ILE A 19 3.31 -3.55 -1.83
N LEU A 20 2.41 -3.48 -2.82
CA LEU A 20 2.04 -2.21 -3.46
C LEU A 20 1.42 -1.22 -2.47
N VAL A 21 0.48 -1.68 -1.63
CA VAL A 21 -0.17 -0.83 -0.63
C VAL A 21 0.82 -0.33 0.40
N THR A 22 1.67 -1.21 0.94
CA THR A 22 2.64 -0.85 1.99
C THR A 22 3.71 0.11 1.47
N THR A 23 4.23 -0.11 0.27
CA THR A 23 5.20 0.79 -0.37
C THR A 23 4.58 2.15 -0.68
N THR A 24 3.38 2.19 -1.26
CA THR A 24 2.67 3.43 -1.57
C THR A 24 2.37 4.23 -0.31
N ALA A 25 1.87 3.58 0.74
CA ALA A 25 1.61 4.23 2.03
C ALA A 25 2.89 4.78 2.67
N SER A 26 4.00 4.03 2.58
CA SER A 26 5.30 4.47 3.09
C SER A 26 5.81 5.69 2.34
N ILE A 27 5.75 5.67 1.00
CA ILE A 27 6.14 6.81 0.16
C ILE A 27 5.31 8.04 0.51
N TRP A 28 4.00 7.87 0.66
CA TRP A 28 3.11 8.97 1.02
C TRP A 28 3.45 9.54 2.40
N TYR A 29 3.71 8.69 3.40
CA TYR A 29 4.11 9.11 4.74
C TYR A 29 5.43 9.91 4.73
N PHE A 30 6.46 9.44 4.01
CA PHE A 30 7.74 10.14 3.96
C PHE A 30 7.71 11.42 3.11
N ASN A 31 6.91 11.43 2.05
CA ASN A 31 6.77 12.58 1.16
C ASN A 31 5.66 13.54 1.59
N GLN A 32 5.09 13.38 2.79
CA GLN A 32 4.14 14.34 3.30
C GLN A 32 4.83 15.72 3.34
N PRO A 33 4.27 16.73 2.66
CA PRO A 33 4.81 18.07 2.77
C PRO A 33 4.71 18.48 4.24
N ASN A 34 5.80 19.03 4.79
CA ASN A 34 5.79 19.64 6.12
C ASN A 34 4.88 20.87 6.07
N VAL A 35 3.57 20.67 6.23
CA VAL A 35 2.61 21.76 6.28
C VAL A 35 2.93 22.56 7.54
N PRO A 36 3.30 23.86 7.41
CA PRO A 36 3.57 24.71 8.55
C PRO A 36 2.37 24.67 9.50
N LYS A 37 2.62 24.46 10.79
CA LYS A 37 1.57 24.35 11.83
C LYS A 37 0.67 25.59 11.91
N GLU A 38 1.13 26.71 11.34
CA GLU A 38 0.41 27.98 11.22
C GLU A 38 -0.78 27.89 10.25
N LEU A 39 -0.74 27.03 9.22
CA LEU A 39 -1.86 26.79 8.31
C LEU A 39 -2.91 25.81 8.85
N LEU A 40 -2.56 25.08 9.92
CA LEU A 40 -3.44 24.12 10.61
C LEU A 40 -4.16 24.73 11.81
N LYS A 41 -3.74 25.92 12.25
CA LYS A 41 -4.47 26.71 13.24
C LYS A 41 -5.50 27.55 12.50
N LYS A 42 -6.76 27.08 12.53
CA LYS A 42 -7.92 27.98 12.32
C LYS A 42 -7.91 29.08 13.38
#